data_AF-A0A962YP82-F1
#
_entry.id   AF-A0A962YP82-F1
#
_cell.length_a   1.000
_cell.length_b   1.000
_cell.length_c   1.000
_cell.angle_alpha   90.00
_cell.angle_beta   90.00
_cell.angle_gamma   90.00
#
_symmetry.space_group_name_H-M   'P 1'
#
loop_
_entity.id
_entity.type
_entity.pdbx_description
1 polymer ?
#
loop_
_entity_poly.entity_id
_entity_poly.type
_entity_poly.pdbx_seq_one_letter_code
_entity_poly.pdbx_strand_id
1 'polypeptide(L)'
;MSILAAIQMVSESDVAANLATAADLLAEAVRRGARLAVLPENFALMGRRESDKLAIREAAGDGPIQAFLAEQAARHRLWLVGGTIPLQSGADHQR
;
A
#
# COMPACT_ATOMS: atom_id res chain seq x y z
N MET A 1 -24.16 -8.71 6.60
CA MET A 1 -22.99 -9.52 6.19
C MET A 1 -21.82 -8.57 5.95
N SER A 2 -20.63 -8.92 6.43
CA SER A 2 -19.42 -8.15 6.14
C SER A 2 -18.78 -8.68 4.86
N ILE A 3 -18.59 -7.82 3.85
CA ILE A 3 -17.87 -8.16 2.61
C ILE A 3 -16.40 -7.75 2.80
N LEU A 4 -15.50 -8.65 2.45
CA LEU A 4 -14.06 -8.42 2.45
C LEU A 4 -13.53 -8.57 1.02
N ALA A 5 -12.54 -7.77 0.65
CA ALA A 5 -11.91 -7.81 -0.66
C ALA A 5 -10.42 -8.17 -0.55
N ALA A 6 -10.00 -9.20 -1.27
CA ALA A 6 -8.59 -9.44 -1.57
C ALA A 6 -8.29 -8.75 -2.91
N ILE A 7 -7.41 -7.76 -2.89
CA ILE A 7 -7.03 -7.00 -4.08
C ILE A 7 -5.89 -7.74 -4.78
N GLN A 8 -6.03 -7.92 -6.09
CA GLN A 8 -4.98 -8.44 -6.96
C GLN A 8 -4.65 -7.38 -8.00
N MET A 9 -3.35 -7.12 -8.19
CA MET A 9 -2.83 -6.19 -9.19
C MET A 9 -1.47 -6.67 -9.69
N VAL A 10 -1.02 -6.13 -10.82
CA VAL A 10 0.35 -6.29 -11.30
C VAL A 10 1.11 -5.04 -10.90
N SER A 11 1.96 -5.17 -9.88
CA SER A 11 2.81 -4.06 -9.44
C SER A 11 4.02 -3.90 -10.36
N GLU A 12 4.37 -2.66 -10.67
CA GLU A 12 5.51 -2.28 -11.49
C GLU A 12 6.55 -1.50 -10.69
N SER A 13 7.57 -0.96 -11.37
CA SER A 13 8.65 -0.18 -10.75
C SER A 13 8.28 1.29 -10.48
N ASP A 14 7.11 1.76 -10.92
CA ASP A 14 6.62 3.12 -10.69
C ASP A 14 5.62 3.13 -9.53
N VAL A 15 6.01 3.76 -8.43
CA VAL A 15 5.17 3.87 -7.22
C VAL A 15 3.87 4.62 -7.52
N ALA A 16 3.91 5.73 -8.26
CA ALA A 16 2.71 6.53 -8.51
C ALA A 16 1.70 5.76 -9.36
N ALA A 17 2.16 5.04 -10.39
CA ALA A 17 1.30 4.20 -11.23
C ALA A 17 0.66 3.05 -10.43
N ASN A 18 1.43 2.43 -9.53
CA ASN A 18 0.94 1.40 -8.63
C ASN A 18 -0.13 1.93 -7.67
N LEU A 19 0.11 3.08 -7.03
CA LEU A 19 -0.85 3.72 -6.12
C LEU A 19 -2.15 4.10 -6.84
N ALA A 20 -2.06 4.61 -8.08
CA ALA A 20 -3.25 4.88 -8.90
C ALA A 20 -4.07 3.60 -9.17
N THR A 21 -3.41 2.52 -9.58
CA THR A 21 -4.06 1.22 -9.80
C THR A 21 -4.71 0.68 -8.52
N ALA A 22 -4.02 0.78 -7.39
CA ALA A 22 -4.56 0.38 -6.10
C ALA A 22 -5.80 1.21 -5.71
N ALA A 23 -5.80 2.52 -5.98
CA ALA A 23 -6.96 3.39 -5.72
C ALA A 23 -8.20 2.93 -6.50
N ASP A 24 -8.05 2.64 -7.80
CA ASP A 24 -9.16 2.21 -8.64
C ASP A 24 -9.75 0.87 -8.17
N LEU A 25 -8.89 -0.08 -7.80
CA LEU A 25 -9.31 -1.38 -7.28
C LEU A 25 -9.98 -1.29 -5.90
N LEU A 26 -9.49 -0.40 -5.02
CA LEU A 26 -10.12 -0.13 -3.74
C LEU A 26 -11.50 0.52 -3.92
N ALA A 27 -11.62 1.50 -4.82
CA ALA A 27 -12.90 2.10 -5.16
C ALA A 27 -13.89 1.05 -5.70
N GLU A 28 -13.43 0.15 -6.57
CA GLU A 28 -14.24 -0.97 -7.07
C GLU A 28 -14.74 -1.88 -5.93
N ALA A 29 -13.85 -2.27 -5.01
CA ALA A 29 -14.22 -3.08 -3.85
C ALA A 29 -15.27 -2.40 -2.97
N VAL A 30 -15.15 -1.08 -2.79
CA VAL A 30 -16.11 -0.27 -2.01
C VAL A 30 -17.47 -0.20 -2.71
N ARG A 31 -17.51 -0.03 -4.03
CA ARG A 31 -18.77 -0.09 -4.81
C ARG A 31 -19.46 -1.43 -4.67
N ARG A 32 -18.70 -2.51 -4.50
CA ARG A 32 -19.21 -3.88 -4.23
C ARG A 32 -19.56 -4.14 -2.76
N GLY A 33 -19.42 -3.13 -1.89
CA GLY A 33 -19.84 -3.19 -0.50
C GLY A 33 -18.77 -3.67 0.48
N ALA A 34 -17.50 -3.77 0.07
CA ALA A 34 -16.41 -4.14 0.97
C ALA A 34 -16.31 -3.20 2.18
N ARG A 35 -15.97 -3.77 3.33
CA ARG A 35 -15.67 -3.06 4.59
C ARG A 35 -14.24 -3.27 5.07
N LEU A 36 -13.57 -4.28 4.51
CA LEU A 36 -12.15 -4.54 4.65
C LEU A 36 -11.56 -4.85 3.27
N ALA A 37 -10.40 -4.29 2.97
CA ALA A 37 -9.62 -4.62 1.78
C ALA A 37 -8.17 -4.95 2.15
N VAL A 38 -7.59 -5.93 1.46
CA VAL A 38 -6.19 -6.35 1.63
C VAL A 38 -5.44 -6.14 0.32
N LEU A 39 -4.37 -5.35 0.37
CA LEU A 39 -3.46 -5.14 -0.76
C LEU A 39 -2.35 -6.22 -0.78
N PRO A 40 -1.79 -6.55 -1.95
CA PRO A 40 -0.64 -7.46 -2.04
C PRO A 40 0.60 -6.95 -1.31
N GLU A 41 1.53 -7.85 -0.99
CA GLU A 41 2.79 -7.53 -0.30
C GLU A 41 3.57 -6.39 -0.99
N ASN A 42 3.82 -6.52 -2.30
CA ASN A 42 4.60 -5.55 -3.09
C ASN A 42 3.71 -4.53 -3.83
N PHE A 43 2.52 -4.20 -3.30
CA PHE A 43 1.56 -3.35 -4.03
C PHE A 43 2.18 -2.02 -4.48
N ALA A 44 3.04 -1.42 -3.65
CA ALA A 44 3.64 -0.12 -3.89
C ALA A 44 4.82 -0.16 -4.88
N LEU A 45 5.58 -1.25 -4.92
CA LEU A 45 6.75 -1.38 -5.81
C LEU A 45 7.13 -2.84 -6.06
N MET A 46 7.20 -3.21 -7.34
CA MET A 46 7.93 -4.39 -7.81
C MET A 46 9.24 -3.94 -8.45
N GLY A 47 10.29 -3.86 -7.63
CA GLY A 47 11.64 -3.52 -8.10
C GLY A 47 12.24 -4.62 -8.97
N ARG A 48 13.26 -4.27 -9.77
CA ARG A 48 14.06 -5.29 -10.49
C ARG A 48 15.02 -5.99 -9.54
N ARG A 49 15.37 -5.33 -8.44
CA ARG A 49 16.23 -5.83 -7.36
C ARG A 49 15.64 -5.44 -6.02
N GLU A 50 15.90 -6.24 -4.99
CA GLU A 50 15.45 -5.92 -3.62
C GLU A 50 16.00 -4.58 -3.11
N SER A 51 17.20 -4.19 -3.55
CA SER A 51 17.79 -2.88 -3.22
C SER A 51 16.99 -1.70 -3.72
N ASP A 52 16.11 -1.86 -4.72
CA ASP A 52 15.30 -0.76 -5.25
C ASP A 52 14.28 -0.27 -4.20
N LYS A 53 13.87 -1.13 -3.25
CA LYS A 53 13.03 -0.75 -2.09
C LYS A 53 13.72 0.28 -1.19
N LEU A 54 15.05 0.33 -1.18
CA LEU A 54 15.82 1.30 -0.39
C LEU A 54 15.66 2.73 -0.90
N ALA A 55 15.37 2.92 -2.19
CA ALA A 55 15.21 4.23 -2.78
C ALA A 55 13.86 4.89 -2.44
N ILE A 56 12.85 4.08 -2.11
CA ILE A 56 11.49 4.53 -1.82
C ILE A 56 11.12 4.42 -0.32
N ARG A 57 12.09 4.09 0.53
CA ARG A 57 11.84 3.88 1.96
C ARG A 57 11.39 5.17 2.65
N GLU A 58 10.31 5.07 3.40
CA GLU A 58 9.67 6.21 4.04
C GLU A 58 10.11 6.35 5.50
N ALA A 59 10.06 7.57 6.03
CA ALA A 59 10.15 7.75 7.47
C ALA A 59 8.86 7.23 8.11
N ALA A 60 8.93 6.66 9.31
CA ALA A 60 7.72 6.20 9.99
C ALA A 60 6.77 7.37 10.24
N GLY A 61 5.54 7.27 9.75
CA GLY A 61 4.52 8.31 9.82
C GLY A 61 4.60 9.38 8.73
N ASP A 62 5.59 9.33 7.83
CA ASP A 62 5.78 10.34 6.78
C ASP A 62 6.25 9.71 5.46
N GLY A 63 5.42 9.88 4.43
CA GLY A 63 5.73 9.47 3.07
C GLY A 63 4.48 9.22 2.21
N PRO A 64 4.63 9.22 0.87
CA PRO A 64 3.52 9.11 -0.07
C PRO A 64 2.70 7.82 0.05
N ILE A 65 3.31 6.66 0.30
CA ILE A 65 2.66 5.35 0.45
C ILE A 65 1.83 5.34 1.75
N GLN A 66 2.40 5.79 2.86
CA GLN A 66 1.67 5.92 4.13
C GLN A 66 0.50 6.91 4.01
N ALA A 67 0.74 8.08 3.41
CA ALA A 67 -0.28 9.09 3.18
C ALA A 67 -1.42 8.55 2.30
N PHE A 68 -1.07 7.83 1.22
CA PHE A 68 -2.02 7.16 0.35
C PHE A 68 -2.90 6.18 1.13
N LEU A 69 -2.32 5.27 1.92
CA LEU A 69 -3.09 4.28 2.67
C LEU A 69 -4.05 4.94 3.67
N ALA A 70 -3.58 5.97 4.38
CA ALA A 70 -4.41 6.74 5.30
C ALA A 70 -5.55 7.45 4.57
N GLU A 71 -5.27 8.07 3.42
CA GLU A 71 -6.25 8.74 2.58
C GLU A 71 -7.32 7.76 2.06
N GLN A 72 -6.91 6.61 1.50
CA GLN A 72 -7.86 5.62 0.97
C GLN A 72 -8.76 5.04 2.07
N ALA A 73 -8.19 4.69 3.23
CA ALA A 73 -8.95 4.18 4.36
C ALA A 73 -9.97 5.22 4.86
N ALA A 74 -9.55 6.47 5.01
CA ALA A 74 -10.42 7.56 5.47
C ALA A 74 -11.52 7.90 4.44
N ARG A 75 -11.14 8.08 3.17
CA ARG A 75 -12.05 8.40 2.06
C ARG A 75 -13.17 7.37 1.93
N HIS A 76 -12.81 6.09 1.98
CA HIS A 76 -13.76 5.01 1.75
C HIS A 76 -14.38 4.43 3.02
N ARG A 77 -13.95 4.88 4.20
CA ARG A 77 -14.40 4.38 5.51
C ARG A 77 -14.29 2.85 5.61
N LEU A 78 -13.15 2.32 5.18
CA LEU A 78 -12.85 0.88 5.18
C LEU A 78 -11.60 0.59 6.00
N TRP A 79 -11.52 -0.65 6.50
CA TRP A 79 -10.28 -1.18 7.08
C TRP A 79 -9.34 -1.62 5.95
N LEU A 80 -8.13 -1.10 5.94
CA LEU A 80 -7.15 -1.35 4.88
C LEU A 80 -5.93 -2.08 5.45
N VAL A 81 -5.63 -3.26 4.90
CA VAL A 81 -4.37 -3.96 5.15
C VAL A 81 -3.42 -3.63 4.00
N GLY A 82 -2.45 -2.75 4.28
CA GLY A 82 -1.60 -2.10 3.28
C GLY A 82 -0.38 -2.89 2.81
N GLY A 83 -0.45 -4.22 2.70
CA GLY A 83 0.68 -5.03 2.25
C GLY A 83 1.98 -4.77 3.02
N THR A 84 3.08 -4.58 2.29
CA THR A 84 4.39 -4.18 2.84
C THR A 84 4.78 -2.78 2.38
N ILE A 85 5.32 -1.98 3.30
CA ILE A 85 5.85 -0.64 3.03
C ILE A 85 7.33 -0.62 3.43
N PRO A 86 8.25 -0.22 2.54
CA PRO A 86 9.64 -0.01 2.93
C PRO A 86 9.73 1.19 3.88
N LEU A 87 10.15 0.94 5.12
CA LEU A 87 10.39 1.98 6.12
C LEU A 87 11.88 2.10 6.41
N GLN A 88 12.32 3.32 6.72
CA GLN A 88 13.64 3.55 7.29
C GLN A 88 13.71 2.88 8.66
N SER A 89 14.75 2.08 8.90
CA SER A 89 15.09 1.71 10.27
C SER A 89 15.65 2.94 10.98
N GLY A 90 15.26 3.16 12.24
CA GLY A 90 16.00 4.09 13.10
C GLY A 90 17.47 3.67 13.20
N ALA A 91 18.35 4.61 13.59
CA ALA A 91 19.77 4.34 13.79
C ALA A 91 19.97 3.01 14.55
N ASP A 92 20.84 2.17 13.99
CA ASP A 92 21.17 0.83 14.49
C ASP A 92 21.24 0.79 16.02
N HIS A 93 20.46 -0.09 16.65
CA HIS A 93 20.95 -0.75 17.84
C HIS A 93 21.98 -1.79 17.37
N GLN A 94 23.19 -1.32 17.07
CA GLN A 94 24.37 -2.17 16.98
C GLN A 94 24.42 -2.99 18.28
N ARG A 95 24.13 -4.29 18.18
CA ARG A 95 24.53 -5.29 19.16
C ARG A 95 25.74 -6.03 18.61
#